data_AF-A0A383CJF0-F1
#
_entry.id   AF-A0A383CJF0-F1
#
_cell.length_a   1.000
_cell.length_b   1.000
_cell.length_c   1.000
_cell.angle_alpha   90.00
_cell.angle_beta   90.00
_cell.angle_gamma   90.00
#
_symmetry.space_group_name_H-M   'P 1'
#
loop_
_entity.id
_entity.type
_entity.pdbx_description
1 polymer ?
#
loop_
_entity_poly.entity_id
_entity_poly.type
_entity_poly.pdbx_seq_one_letter_code
_entity_poly.pdbx_strand_id
1 'polypeptide(L)'
;MNEAFNIDEHRRQLMTEKVRLMPKMIWAKFQKEGIHKYPAALEDPALATGDEYDVSFLGYPHRHTFHFKVTIQVFHDDRDIEFIQFKRWMENLYAGTLQLDYKSCEMISDDLYMAINDKYPDREVWIEVGEDGENGCWCIYPRTVNAE
;
A
#
# COMPACT_ATOMS: atom_id res chain seq x y z
N MET A 1 26.21 34.10 33.11
CA MET A 1 24.96 33.36 32.85
C MET A 1 24.99 32.95 31.38
N ASN A 2 24.80 31.66 31.11
CA ASN A 2 25.38 30.87 30.02
C ASN A 2 25.03 31.28 28.57
N GLU A 3 26.04 31.64 27.76
CA GLU A 3 25.95 31.67 26.27
C GLU A 3 25.65 30.28 25.68
N ALA A 4 26.11 29.20 26.34
CA ALA A 4 25.84 27.82 25.93
C ALA A 4 24.36 27.42 26.04
N PHE A 5 23.57 28.05 26.92
CA PHE A 5 22.12 27.79 27.03
C PHE A 5 21.33 28.37 25.84
N ASN A 6 21.87 29.40 25.17
CA ASN A 6 21.20 30.14 24.09
C ASN A 6 21.40 29.47 22.71
N ILE A 7 22.59 28.92 22.46
CA ILE A 7 22.91 28.23 21.19
C ILE A 7 22.14 26.91 21.08
N ASP A 8 22.00 26.16 22.17
CA ASP A 8 21.29 24.87 22.17
C ASP A 8 19.78 25.04 21.96
N GLU A 9 19.18 26.07 22.57
CA GLU A 9 17.77 26.39 22.39
C GLU A 9 17.46 26.89 20.98
N HIS A 10 18.29 27.79 20.42
CA HIS A 10 18.14 28.23 19.03
C HIS A 10 18.31 27.07 18.04
N ARG A 11 19.30 26.21 18.25
CA ARG A 11 19.50 25.00 17.45
C ARG A 11 18.29 24.07 17.53
N ARG A 12 17.72 23.90 18.72
CA ARG A 12 16.50 23.10 18.93
C ARG A 12 15.28 23.70 18.24
N GLN A 13 15.14 25.02 18.23
CA GLN A 13 14.06 25.71 17.50
C GLN A 13 14.18 25.49 15.99
N LEU A 14 15.36 25.71 15.41
CA LEU A 14 15.63 25.45 13.99
C LEU A 14 15.37 23.99 13.61
N MET A 15 15.79 23.06 14.46
CA MET A 15 15.50 21.63 14.26
C MET A 15 14.00 21.32 14.35
N THR A 16 13.28 21.97 15.26
CA THR A 16 11.82 21.77 15.42
C THR A 16 11.07 22.25 14.18
N GLU A 17 11.43 23.41 13.64
CA GLU A 17 10.85 23.93 12.40
C GLU A 17 11.14 23.00 11.22
N LYS A 18 12.40 22.54 11.09
CA LYS A 18 12.78 21.56 10.06
C LYS A 18 11.98 20.27 10.17
N VAL A 19 11.79 19.72 11.38
CA VAL A 19 11.02 18.49 11.62
C VAL A 19 9.55 18.66 11.25
N ARG A 20 8.96 19.84 11.45
CA ARG A 20 7.58 20.14 11.03
C ARG A 20 7.40 20.14 9.51
N LEU A 21 8.44 20.52 8.76
CA LEU A 21 8.43 20.57 7.30
C LEU A 21 8.75 19.22 6.63
N MET A 22 9.18 18.21 7.39
CA MET A 22 9.47 16.89 6.82
C MET A 22 8.17 16.20 6.38
N PRO A 23 8.17 15.53 5.21
CA PRO A 23 7.04 14.72 4.79
C PRO A 23 6.65 13.72 5.86
N LYS A 24 5.35 13.62 6.11
CA LYS A 24 4.79 12.68 7.08
C LYS A 24 3.90 11.69 6.35
N MET A 25 3.97 10.45 6.77
CA MET A 25 3.15 9.35 6.26
C MET A 25 2.58 8.61 7.45
N ILE A 26 1.38 8.07 7.31
CA ILE A 26 0.85 7.04 8.20
C ILE A 26 0.76 5.72 7.42
N TRP A 27 0.61 4.62 8.14
CA TRP A 27 0.34 3.34 7.51
C TRP A 27 -0.69 2.54 8.29
N ALA A 28 -1.40 1.68 7.58
CA ALA A 28 -2.31 0.69 8.14
C ALA A 28 -2.07 -0.67 7.48
N LYS A 29 -2.25 -1.74 8.27
CA LYS A 29 -2.19 -3.12 7.80
C LYS A 29 -3.49 -3.86 8.08
N PHE A 30 -3.87 -4.70 7.14
CA PHE A 30 -4.97 -5.65 7.28
C PHE A 30 -4.72 -6.88 6.40
N GLN A 31 -5.50 -7.92 6.64
CA GLN A 31 -5.43 -9.18 5.89
C GLN A 31 -6.83 -9.60 5.47
N LYS A 32 -6.92 -10.30 4.35
CA LYS A 32 -8.18 -10.80 3.84
C LYS A 32 -7.99 -12.11 3.09
N GLU A 33 -8.81 -13.10 3.41
CA GLU A 33 -8.89 -14.31 2.59
C GLU A 33 -9.61 -14.02 1.27
N GLY A 34 -9.03 -14.49 0.16
CA GLY A 34 -9.62 -14.38 -1.17
C GLY A 34 -9.29 -15.60 -2.03
N ILE A 35 -10.08 -15.77 -3.10
CA ILE A 35 -9.86 -16.79 -4.12
C ILE A 35 -9.66 -16.07 -5.45
N HIS A 36 -8.66 -16.51 -6.22
CA HIS A 36 -8.47 -16.06 -7.59
C HIS A 36 -7.88 -17.18 -8.47
N LYS A 37 -7.70 -16.86 -9.75
CA LYS A 37 -7.04 -17.70 -10.75
C LYS A 37 -6.48 -16.83 -11.87
N TYR A 38 -5.49 -17.36 -12.58
CA TYR A 38 -4.90 -16.78 -13.78
C TYR A 38 -4.96 -17.79 -14.95
N PRO A 39 -6.08 -17.86 -15.71
CA PRO A 39 -6.29 -18.96 -16.66
C PRO A 39 -5.32 -19.06 -17.82
N ALA A 40 -4.62 -17.97 -18.17
CA ALA A 40 -3.59 -18.02 -19.19
C ALA A 40 -2.40 -18.91 -18.79
N ALA A 41 -2.19 -19.15 -17.48
CA ALA A 41 -1.15 -20.04 -16.99
C ALA A 41 -1.32 -21.51 -17.45
N LEU A 42 -2.50 -21.92 -17.91
CA LEU A 42 -2.72 -23.27 -18.45
C LEU A 42 -2.15 -23.47 -19.84
N GLU A 43 -2.12 -22.41 -20.64
CA GLU A 43 -1.87 -22.50 -22.09
C GLU A 43 -0.59 -21.78 -22.51
N ASP A 44 -0.08 -20.85 -21.69
CA ASP A 44 1.17 -20.14 -21.96
C ASP A 44 2.36 -21.08 -21.73
N PRO A 45 3.15 -21.43 -22.77
CA PRO A 45 4.29 -22.34 -22.63
C PRO A 45 5.41 -21.81 -21.71
N ALA A 46 5.43 -20.50 -21.43
CA ALA A 46 6.36 -19.91 -20.46
C ALA A 46 5.94 -20.13 -19.00
N LEU A 47 4.69 -20.55 -18.75
CA LEU A 47 4.10 -20.77 -17.43
C LEU A 47 3.75 -22.25 -17.20
N ALA A 48 3.22 -22.93 -18.22
CA ALA A 48 2.96 -24.36 -18.25
C ALA A 48 4.17 -25.12 -18.82
N THR A 49 5.33 -24.98 -18.17
CA THR A 49 6.61 -25.49 -18.67
C THR A 49 6.72 -27.02 -18.59
N GLY A 50 5.97 -27.68 -17.70
CA GLY A 50 6.07 -29.11 -17.42
C GLY A 50 7.35 -29.53 -16.68
N ASP A 51 8.11 -28.58 -16.14
CA ASP A 51 9.37 -28.79 -15.40
C ASP A 51 9.31 -28.19 -13.97
N GLU A 52 10.46 -27.98 -13.29
CA GLU A 52 10.48 -27.42 -11.93
C GLU A 52 10.00 -25.96 -11.81
N TYR A 53 9.85 -25.25 -12.94
CA TYR A 53 9.36 -23.87 -13.00
C TYR A 53 7.88 -23.78 -13.39
N ASP A 54 7.18 -24.92 -13.49
CA ASP A 54 5.77 -24.96 -13.89
C ASP A 54 4.87 -24.29 -12.85
N VAL A 55 4.08 -23.32 -13.31
CA VAL A 55 3.09 -22.60 -12.51
C VAL A 55 1.68 -22.72 -13.12
N SER A 56 1.42 -23.76 -13.92
CA SER A 56 0.12 -23.99 -14.55
C SER A 56 -1.02 -24.16 -13.54
N PHE A 57 -0.70 -24.56 -12.30
CA PHE A 57 -1.67 -24.64 -11.20
C PHE A 57 -2.37 -23.30 -10.92
N LEU A 58 -1.75 -22.16 -11.25
CA LEU A 58 -2.34 -20.82 -11.12
C LEU A 58 -3.60 -20.66 -11.99
N GLY A 59 -3.75 -21.49 -13.03
CA GLY A 59 -4.91 -21.50 -13.91
C GLY A 59 -6.22 -21.95 -13.24
N TYR A 60 -6.13 -22.67 -12.13
CA TYR A 60 -7.28 -23.15 -11.36
C TYR A 60 -7.57 -22.23 -10.17
N PRO A 61 -8.83 -22.15 -9.69
CA PRO A 61 -9.14 -21.40 -8.47
C PRO A 61 -8.30 -21.86 -7.29
N HIS A 62 -7.60 -20.93 -6.66
CA HIS A 62 -6.79 -21.16 -5.47
C HIS A 62 -6.95 -20.01 -4.48
N ARG A 63 -6.67 -20.31 -3.20
CA ARG A 63 -6.92 -19.41 -2.08
C ARG A 63 -5.61 -18.82 -1.59
N HIS A 64 -5.63 -17.53 -1.27
CA HIS A 64 -4.57 -16.86 -0.51
C HIS A 64 -5.14 -16.12 0.70
N THR A 65 -4.30 -15.97 1.72
CA THR A 65 -4.45 -14.85 2.66
C THR A 65 -3.74 -13.65 2.04
N PHE A 66 -4.48 -12.67 1.56
CA PHE A 66 -3.90 -11.43 1.05
C PHE A 66 -3.50 -10.53 2.22
N HIS A 67 -2.27 -10.02 2.18
CA HIS A 67 -1.69 -9.12 3.16
C HIS A 67 -1.57 -7.73 2.54
N PHE A 68 -2.14 -6.73 3.20
CA PHE A 68 -2.10 -5.35 2.73
C PHE A 68 -1.33 -4.49 3.71
N LYS A 69 -0.43 -3.66 3.20
CA LYS A 69 0.14 -2.51 3.91
C LYS A 69 -0.01 -1.29 3.03
N VAL A 70 -0.79 -0.33 3.51
CA VAL A 70 -1.05 0.92 2.80
C VAL A 70 -0.44 2.06 3.59
N THR A 71 0.45 2.78 2.93
CA THR A 71 1.13 3.97 3.46
C THR A 71 0.62 5.17 2.69
N ILE A 72 0.19 6.23 3.37
CA ILE A 72 -0.39 7.42 2.75
C ILE A 72 0.17 8.70 3.38
N GLN A 73 0.47 9.69 2.54
CA GLN A 73 0.96 10.99 2.97
C GLN A 73 -0.07 11.72 3.84
N VAL A 74 0.40 12.37 4.90
CA VAL A 74 -0.37 13.30 5.73
C VAL A 74 0.27 14.68 5.73
N PHE A 75 -0.54 15.73 5.78
CA PHE A 75 -0.12 17.13 5.67
C PHE A 75 0.10 17.81 7.02
N HIS A 76 -0.45 17.24 8.09
CA HIS A 76 -0.19 17.67 9.46
C HIS A 76 -0.24 16.49 10.43
N ASP A 77 0.36 16.66 11.61
CA ASP A 77 0.48 15.61 12.63
C ASP A 77 -0.71 15.54 13.61
N ASP A 78 -1.62 16.51 13.58
CA ASP A 78 -2.91 16.40 14.29
C ASP A 78 -3.92 15.54 13.51
N ARG A 79 -3.59 14.26 13.31
CA ARG A 79 -4.48 13.24 12.75
C ARG A 79 -5.22 13.68 11.47
N ASP A 80 -4.49 14.21 10.50
CA ASP A 80 -5.02 14.52 9.15
C ASP A 80 -5.83 13.34 8.59
N ILE A 81 -5.26 12.14 8.67
CA ILE A 81 -5.99 10.88 8.48
C ILE A 81 -5.80 10.04 9.75
N GLU A 82 -6.90 9.61 10.36
CA GLU A 82 -6.86 8.70 11.50
C GLU A 82 -6.70 7.26 10.99
N PHE A 83 -5.60 6.60 11.35
CA PHE A 83 -5.19 5.33 10.78
C PHE A 83 -6.16 4.17 11.09
N ILE A 84 -6.89 4.20 12.22
CA ILE A 84 -7.89 3.17 12.54
C ILE A 84 -9.13 3.32 11.65
N GLN A 85 -9.62 4.55 11.46
CA GLN A 85 -10.71 4.83 10.52
C GLN A 85 -10.32 4.47 9.08
N PHE A 86 -9.12 4.84 8.67
CA PHE A 86 -8.58 4.50 7.35
C PHE A 86 -8.50 2.99 7.14
N LYS A 87 -7.95 2.26 8.12
CA LYS A 87 -7.91 0.79 8.10
C LYS A 87 -9.31 0.19 7.95
N ARG A 88 -10.26 0.57 8.81
CA ARG A 88 -11.62 0.03 8.79
C ARG A 88 -12.34 0.32 7.48
N TRP A 89 -12.12 1.50 6.90
CA TRP A 89 -12.66 1.84 5.59
C TRP A 89 -12.11 0.90 4.50
N MET A 90 -10.79 0.68 4.46
CA MET A 90 -10.18 -0.26 3.49
C MET A 90 -10.65 -1.71 3.70
N GLU A 91 -10.75 -2.17 4.96
CA GLU A 91 -11.30 -3.50 5.27
C GLU A 91 -12.73 -3.66 4.76
N ASN A 92 -13.54 -2.59 4.83
CA ASN A 92 -14.93 -2.58 4.35
C ASN A 92 -15.05 -2.54 2.82
N LEU A 93 -14.04 -2.04 2.08
CA LEU A 93 -13.99 -2.18 0.61
C LEU A 93 -13.99 -3.65 0.19
N TYR A 94 -13.48 -4.52 1.07
CA TYR A 94 -13.38 -5.97 0.87
C TYR A 94 -14.32 -6.75 1.80
N ALA A 95 -15.51 -6.21 2.09
CA ALA A 95 -16.53 -6.92 2.84
C ALA A 95 -17.05 -8.14 2.04
N GLY A 96 -17.19 -9.30 2.69
CA GLY A 96 -17.55 -10.57 2.03
C GLY A 96 -16.34 -11.39 1.54
N THR A 97 -16.56 -12.40 0.69
CA THR A 97 -15.48 -13.17 0.07
C THR A 97 -14.88 -12.37 -1.08
N LEU A 98 -13.58 -12.14 -1.03
CA LEU A 98 -12.87 -11.37 -2.04
C LEU A 98 -12.67 -12.26 -3.28
N GLN A 99 -13.42 -11.97 -4.35
CA GLN A 99 -13.31 -12.64 -5.65
C GLN A 99 -12.41 -11.79 -6.54
N LEU A 100 -11.16 -12.20 -6.69
CA LEU A 100 -10.11 -11.46 -7.42
C LEU A 100 -9.66 -12.21 -8.66
N ASP A 101 -10.55 -13.04 -9.21
CA ASP A 101 -10.29 -13.74 -10.48
C ASP A 101 -9.63 -12.77 -11.47
N TYR A 102 -8.54 -13.23 -12.10
CA TYR A 102 -7.78 -12.50 -13.09
C TYR A 102 -6.94 -11.31 -12.59
N LYS A 103 -6.85 -11.06 -11.28
CA LYS A 103 -6.05 -9.95 -10.73
C LYS A 103 -4.77 -10.45 -10.05
N SER A 104 -3.65 -9.85 -10.44
CA SER A 104 -2.37 -9.95 -9.73
C SER A 104 -2.33 -9.00 -8.53
N CYS A 105 -1.33 -9.14 -7.67
CA CYS A 105 -1.07 -8.21 -6.57
C CYS A 105 -0.97 -6.74 -7.04
N GLU A 106 -0.33 -6.48 -8.19
CA GLU A 106 -0.22 -5.15 -8.79
C GLU A 106 -1.59 -4.58 -9.20
N MET A 107 -2.43 -5.39 -9.85
CA MET A 107 -3.77 -4.96 -10.23
C MET A 107 -4.65 -4.68 -9.01
N ILE A 108 -4.52 -5.50 -7.97
CA ILE A 108 -5.20 -5.27 -6.69
C ILE A 108 -4.73 -3.96 -6.06
N SER A 109 -3.42 -3.69 -6.13
CA SER A 109 -2.84 -2.43 -5.67
C SER A 109 -3.39 -1.23 -6.44
N ASP A 110 -3.48 -1.32 -7.77
CA ASP A 110 -4.00 -0.24 -8.62
C ASP A 110 -5.46 0.08 -8.30
N ASP A 111 -6.31 -0.95 -8.16
CA ASP A 111 -7.71 -0.76 -7.79
C ASP A 111 -7.86 -0.13 -6.40
N LEU A 112 -7.06 -0.58 -5.43
CA LEU A 112 -7.04 -0.02 -4.09
C LEU A 112 -6.56 1.44 -4.11
N TYR A 113 -5.54 1.76 -4.91
CA TYR A 113 -5.07 3.12 -5.10
C TYR A 113 -6.16 4.02 -5.67
N MET A 114 -6.89 3.59 -6.71
CA MET A 114 -7.98 4.38 -7.29
C MET A 114 -9.02 4.74 -6.22
N ALA A 115 -9.46 3.77 -5.41
CA ALA A 115 -10.39 4.02 -4.32
C ALA A 115 -9.81 4.96 -3.23
N ILE A 116 -8.52 4.84 -2.92
CA ILE A 116 -7.83 5.72 -1.97
C ILE A 116 -7.75 7.15 -2.53
N ASN A 117 -7.35 7.31 -3.79
CA ASN A 117 -7.17 8.61 -4.42
C ASN A 117 -8.51 9.35 -4.58
N ASP A 118 -9.59 8.64 -4.89
CA ASP A 118 -10.94 9.21 -4.94
C ASP A 118 -11.38 9.77 -3.57
N LYS A 119 -10.96 9.13 -2.47
CA LYS A 119 -11.32 9.53 -1.10
C LYS A 119 -10.36 10.55 -0.48
N TYR A 120 -9.07 10.43 -0.79
CA TYR A 120 -7.97 11.20 -0.23
C TYR A 120 -7.03 11.66 -1.37
N PRO A 121 -7.47 12.64 -2.19
CA PRO A 121 -6.74 13.07 -3.36
C PRO A 121 -5.43 13.78 -3.01
N ASP A 122 -4.57 13.94 -4.03
CA ASP A 122 -3.35 14.75 -4.00
C ASP A 122 -2.30 14.29 -2.96
N ARG A 123 -2.24 12.99 -2.72
CA ARG A 123 -1.32 12.36 -1.76
C ARG A 123 -0.44 11.34 -2.45
N GLU A 124 0.79 11.23 -1.97
CA GLU A 124 1.63 10.08 -2.26
C GLU A 124 1.11 8.86 -1.49
N VAL A 125 0.97 7.72 -2.17
CA VAL A 125 0.45 6.47 -1.62
C VAL A 125 1.37 5.32 -1.99
N TRP A 126 1.79 4.51 -1.03
CA TRP A 126 2.55 3.29 -1.26
C TRP A 126 1.74 2.10 -0.79
N ILE A 127 1.63 1.08 -1.62
CA ILE A 127 0.83 -0.10 -1.35
C ILE A 127 1.70 -1.34 -1.53
N GLU A 128 1.75 -2.16 -0.49
CA GLU A 128 2.26 -3.52 -0.56
C GLU A 128 1.07 -4.47 -0.50
N VAL A 129 0.96 -5.36 -1.49
CA VAL A 129 0.00 -6.47 -1.52
C VAL A 129 0.80 -7.77 -1.63
N GLY A 130 0.57 -8.70 -0.72
CA GLY A 130 1.22 -10.00 -0.74
C GLY A 130 0.26 -11.16 -0.57
N GLU A 131 0.62 -12.30 -1.13
CA GLU A 131 -0.07 -13.58 -1.06
C GLU A 131 0.62 -14.46 -0.02
N ASP A 132 -0.15 -14.90 0.99
CA ASP A 132 0.25 -15.75 2.12
C ASP A 132 1.45 -15.24 2.96
N GLY A 133 1.90 -14.01 2.72
CA GLY A 133 3.09 -13.44 3.33
C GLY A 133 4.40 -13.92 2.71
N GLU A 134 4.34 -14.52 1.53
CA GLU A 134 5.50 -15.11 0.84
C GLU A 134 5.95 -14.25 -0.35
N ASN A 135 5.01 -13.92 -1.24
CA ASN A 135 5.27 -13.20 -2.49
C ASN A 135 4.31 -12.02 -2.63
N GLY A 136 4.66 -11.01 -3.42
CA GLY A 136 3.79 -9.85 -3.58
C GLY A 136 4.42 -8.72 -4.39
N CYS A 137 3.72 -7.60 -4.42
CA CYS A 137 4.15 -6.38 -5.09
C CYS A 137 4.37 -5.23 -4.09
N TRP A 138 5.17 -4.25 -4.51
CA TRP A 138 5.27 -2.94 -3.87
C TRP A 138 5.09 -1.88 -4.95
N CYS A 139 3.96 -1.19 -4.91
CA CYS A 139 3.60 -0.14 -5.85
C CYS A 139 3.71 1.23 -5.17
N ILE A 140 4.30 2.19 -5.87
CA ILE A 140 4.44 3.58 -5.43
C ILE A 140 3.64 4.47 -6.37
N TYR A 141 2.66 5.16 -5.83
CA TYR A 141 1.83 6.13 -6.53
C TYR A 141 2.24 7.53 -6.08
N PRO A 142 3.08 8.23 -6.85
CA PRO A 142 3.56 9.55 -6.47
C PRO A 142 2.40 10.55 -6.48
N ARG A 143 2.51 11.58 -5.64
CA ARG A 143 1.59 12.71 -5.70
C ARG A 143 1.68 13.35 -7.09
N THR A 144 0.57 13.38 -7.81
CA THR A 144 0.48 14.12 -9.07
C THR A 144 0.33 15.60 -8.74
N VAL A 145 1.42 16.36 -8.82
CA VAL A 145 1.35 17.82 -8.90
C VAL A 145 1.05 18.16 -10.35
N ASN A 146 -0.14 18.68 -10.63
CA ASN A 146 -0.38 19.31 -11.92
C ASN A 146 0.69 20.38 -12.13
N ALA A 147 1.49 20.23 -13.18
CA ALA A 147 2.38 21.29 -13.61
C ALA A 147 1.49 22.45 -14.12
N GLU A 148 1.41 23.52 -13.33
CA GLU A 148 0.90 24.82 -13.80
C GLU A 148 1.89 25.47 -14.77
#